data_AF-A0A6J8EZ37-F1
#
_entry.id   AF-A0A6J8EZ37-F1
#
_cell.length_a   1.000
_cell.length_b   1.000
_cell.length_c   1.000
_cell.angle_alpha   90.00
_cell.angle_beta   90.00
_cell.angle_gamma   90.00
#
_symmetry.space_group_name_H-M   'P 1'
#
loop_
_entity.id
_entity.type
_entity.pdbx_description
1 polymer ?
#
loop_
_entity_poly.entity_id
_entity_poly.type
_entity_poly.pdbx_seq_one_letter_code
_entity_poly.pdbx_strand_id
1 'polypeptide(L)'
;MEVDTGSALSIIPKKEFDQMFPNRKLDSTDVILRTFSGEKFKPLGVTAVNVNYNDQSEILSLYVVQKGGGILFGRDWFRKIKKVSVENVNVKTKELFDQHASVFSDNIGCVKGIKGNLIMKDNVEPVFMKARPIPYALRPKVEQELDRLKEEGIISKVPTSEWATPIVPIVKKSGGVRICGDFKVTIKSAASSGSISFT
;
A
#
# COMPACT_ATOMS: atom_id res chain seq x y z
N MET A 1 -14.06 -2.31 22.93
CA MET A 1 -13.94 -1.31 21.85
C MET A 1 -12.70 -1.67 21.05
N GLU A 2 -12.79 -1.68 19.73
CA GLU A 2 -11.71 -2.09 18.84
C GLU A 2 -10.94 -0.87 18.33
N VAL A 3 -9.60 -0.91 18.38
CA VAL A 3 -8.76 0.18 17.84
C VAL A 3 -8.65 0.00 16.33
N ASP A 4 -9.26 0.92 15.58
CA ASP A 4 -9.30 0.88 14.12
C ASP A 4 -8.64 2.12 13.52
N THR A 5 -7.41 1.96 13.05
CA THR A 5 -6.68 3.03 12.35
C THR A 5 -7.24 3.34 10.97
N GLY A 6 -8.10 2.49 10.40
CA GLY A 6 -8.86 2.75 9.17
C GLY A 6 -10.03 3.69 9.40
N SER A 7 -10.64 3.66 10.59
CA SER A 7 -11.73 4.57 10.95
C SER A 7 -11.25 5.98 11.25
N ALA A 8 -11.90 6.98 10.65
CA ALA A 8 -11.61 8.38 10.92
C ALA A 8 -12.16 8.85 12.28
N LEU A 9 -13.31 8.30 12.68
CA LEU A 9 -14.07 8.73 13.86
C LEU A 9 -14.37 7.53 14.75
N SER A 10 -14.53 7.79 16.05
CA SER A 10 -14.95 6.79 17.01
C SER A 10 -16.47 6.64 16.95
N ILE A 11 -16.93 5.41 16.75
CA ILE A 11 -18.34 5.10 16.52
C ILE A 11 -18.84 4.01 17.47
N ILE A 12 -20.13 4.06 17.78
CA ILE A 12 -20.84 3.04 18.56
C ILE A 12 -22.17 2.71 17.88
N PRO A 13 -22.56 1.44 17.73
CA PRO A 13 -23.88 1.14 17.21
C PRO A 13 -24.97 1.48 18.26
N LYS A 14 -26.16 1.86 17.78
CA LYS A 14 -27.26 2.39 18.61
C LYS A 14 -27.66 1.43 19.74
N LYS A 15 -27.63 0.13 19.47
CA LYS A 15 -28.00 -0.90 20.46
C LYS A 15 -27.06 -0.87 21.67
N GLU A 16 -25.76 -0.86 21.44
CA GLU A 16 -24.73 -0.79 22.46
C GLU A 16 -24.75 0.58 23.16
N PHE A 17 -25.01 1.66 22.40
CA PHE A 17 -25.18 2.99 22.97
C PHE A 17 -26.34 3.05 23.98
N ASP A 18 -27.50 2.51 23.64
CA ASP A 18 -28.68 2.50 24.51
C ASP A 18 -28.47 1.65 25.76
N GLN A 19 -27.69 0.58 25.64
CA GLN A 19 -27.32 -0.26 26.80
C GLN A 19 -26.37 0.48 27.74
N MET A 20 -25.39 1.21 27.22
CA MET A 20 -24.40 1.94 28.02
C MET A 20 -24.91 3.29 28.54
N PHE A 21 -25.80 3.95 27.81
CA PHE A 21 -26.26 5.31 28.04
C PHE A 21 -27.79 5.45 27.83
N PRO A 22 -28.64 4.71 28.57
CA PRO A 22 -30.06 4.52 28.28
C PRO A 22 -30.90 5.81 28.19
N ASN A 23 -30.49 6.88 28.87
CA ASN A 23 -31.21 8.14 28.93
C ASN A 23 -30.44 9.32 28.30
N ARG A 24 -29.35 9.04 27.59
CA ARG A 24 -28.51 10.10 27.02
C ARG A 24 -29.06 10.55 25.67
N LYS A 25 -29.29 11.85 25.54
CA LYS A 25 -29.70 12.46 24.27
C LYS A 25 -28.49 12.62 23.35
N LEU A 26 -28.77 12.52 22.05
CA LEU A 26 -27.79 12.76 21.00
C LEU A 26 -27.95 14.17 20.46
N ASP A 27 -26.81 14.81 20.22
CA ASP A 27 -26.74 16.05 19.47
C ASP A 27 -26.82 15.75 17.98
N SER A 28 -27.37 16.70 17.21
CA SER A 28 -27.36 16.61 15.76
C SER A 28 -25.94 16.74 15.22
N THR A 29 -25.70 16.12 14.06
CA THR A 29 -24.40 16.20 13.38
C THR A 29 -24.62 16.29 11.87
N ASP A 30 -23.75 17.01 11.18
CA ASP A 30 -23.71 17.07 9.71
C ASP A 30 -22.61 16.19 9.11
N VAL A 31 -21.95 15.39 9.95
CA VAL A 31 -20.94 14.43 9.51
C VAL A 31 -21.59 13.33 8.67
N ILE A 32 -20.97 13.04 7.53
CA ILE A 32 -21.28 11.89 6.67
C ILE A 32 -20.08 10.95 6.68
N LEU A 33 -20.30 9.73 7.13
CA LEU A 33 -19.30 8.67 7.14
C LEU A 33 -19.30 7.93 5.81
N ARG A 34 -18.13 7.41 5.44
CA ARG A 34 -17.94 6.58 4.26
C ARG A 34 -17.26 5.27 4.66
N THR A 35 -17.83 4.14 4.28
CA THR A 35 -17.24 2.82 4.49
C THR A 35 -16.11 2.56 3.50
N PHE A 36 -15.36 1.47 3.70
CA PHE A 36 -14.31 1.04 2.77
C PHE A 36 -14.86 0.66 1.37
N SER A 37 -16.12 0.22 1.28
CA SER A 37 -16.80 -0.05 0.00
C SER A 37 -17.25 1.22 -0.73
N GLY A 38 -17.10 2.39 -0.10
CA GLY A 38 -17.49 3.69 -0.65
C GLY A 38 -18.92 4.11 -0.31
N GLU A 39 -19.70 3.24 0.34
CA GLU A 39 -21.05 3.53 0.84
C GLU A 39 -21.02 4.69 1.83
N LYS A 40 -21.98 5.60 1.72
CA LYS A 40 -22.11 6.77 2.61
C LYS A 40 -23.29 6.63 3.53
N PHE A 41 -23.13 7.02 4.78
CA PHE A 41 -24.22 7.03 5.75
C PHE A 41 -24.05 8.15 6.77
N LYS A 42 -25.17 8.61 7.33
CA LYS A 42 -25.21 9.64 8.37
C LYS A 42 -25.33 8.97 9.74
N PRO A 43 -24.51 9.33 10.74
CA PRO A 43 -24.74 8.94 12.12
C PRO A 43 -26.11 9.41 12.60
N LEU A 44 -26.72 8.66 13.53
CA LEU A 44 -27.96 9.07 14.20
C LEU A 44 -27.77 10.33 15.04
N GLY A 45 -26.55 10.55 15.52
CA GLY A 45 -26.14 11.73 16.24
C GLY A 45 -24.75 11.56 16.84
N VAL A 46 -24.37 12.53 17.66
CA VAL A 46 -23.08 12.54 18.37
C VAL A 46 -23.33 12.87 19.83
N THR A 47 -22.47 12.39 20.73
CA THR A 47 -22.46 12.83 22.12
C THR A 47 -21.04 12.92 22.63
N ALA A 48 -20.76 13.88 23.52
CA ALA A 48 -19.49 13.93 24.23
C ALA A 48 -19.48 12.86 25.33
N VAL A 49 -18.42 12.07 25.44
CA VAL A 49 -18.23 11.07 26.49
C VAL A 49 -16.91 11.30 27.20
N ASN A 50 -16.86 11.02 28.51
CA ASN A 50 -15.60 11.02 29.24
C ASN A 50 -14.87 9.71 28.99
N VAL A 51 -13.69 9.78 28.40
CA VAL A 51 -12.85 8.65 28.02
C VAL A 51 -11.68 8.58 28.99
N ASN A 52 -11.65 7.52 29.80
CA ASN A 52 -10.56 7.24 30.73
C ASN A 52 -9.72 6.09 30.18
N TYR A 53 -8.42 6.30 30.02
CA TYR A 53 -7.47 5.28 29.58
C TYR A 53 -6.13 5.49 30.29
N ASN A 54 -5.68 4.50 31.05
CA ASN A 54 -4.52 4.61 31.93
C ASN A 54 -4.60 5.85 32.84
N ASP A 55 -3.62 6.74 32.75
CA ASP A 55 -3.50 8.00 33.48
C ASP A 55 -4.15 9.20 32.76
N GLN A 56 -4.87 8.96 31.65
CA GLN A 56 -5.47 10.00 30.82
C GLN A 56 -7.00 10.01 30.94
N SER A 57 -7.57 11.21 30.97
CA SER A 57 -9.01 11.46 30.99
C SER A 57 -9.32 12.61 30.03
N GLU A 58 -10.12 12.33 29.00
CA GLU A 58 -10.44 13.29 27.93
C GLU A 58 -11.93 13.24 27.59
N ILE A 59 -12.54 14.40 27.35
CA ILE A 59 -13.92 14.46 26.87
C ILE A 59 -13.90 14.45 25.33
N LEU A 60 -14.39 13.37 24.73
CA LEU A 60 -14.29 13.12 23.29
C LEU A 60 -15.65 12.83 22.66
N SER A 61 -15.80 13.15 21.37
CA SER A 61 -17.05 12.93 20.63
C SER A 61 -17.20 11.47 20.24
N LEU A 62 -18.34 10.85 20.58
CA LEU A 62 -18.72 9.50 20.16
C LEU A 62 -19.91 9.57 19.21
N TYR A 63 -19.75 9.03 18.01
CA TYR A 63 -20.80 9.05 16.98
C TYR A 63 -21.65 7.79 17.03
N VAL A 64 -22.96 7.93 17.07
CA VAL A 64 -23.89 6.80 17.17
C VAL A 64 -24.40 6.42 15.79
N VAL A 65 -24.29 5.16 15.41
CA VAL A 65 -24.64 4.66 14.07
C VAL A 65 -25.76 3.62 14.16
N GLN A 66 -26.62 3.56 13.14
CA GLN A 66 -27.77 2.62 13.14
C GLN A 66 -27.33 1.15 13.04
N LYS A 67 -26.28 0.87 12.26
CA LYS A 67 -25.74 -0.48 12.03
C LYS A 67 -24.22 -0.41 12.02
N GLY A 68 -23.55 -1.39 12.61
CA GLY A 68 -22.09 -1.50 12.68
C GLY A 68 -21.65 -2.84 13.26
N GLY A 69 -20.44 -3.30 12.91
CA GLY A 69 -19.87 -4.57 13.37
C GLY A 69 -19.33 -4.55 14.80
N GLY A 70 -19.27 -3.36 15.44
CA GLY A 70 -18.76 -3.19 16.79
C GLY A 70 -18.51 -1.72 17.13
N ILE A 71 -18.02 -1.48 18.35
CA ILE A 71 -17.62 -0.16 18.82
C ILE A 71 -16.18 0.12 18.38
N LEU A 72 -15.98 1.16 17.57
CA LEU A 72 -14.66 1.50 17.02
C LEU A 72 -14.06 2.70 17.76
N PHE A 73 -12.79 2.57 18.11
CA PHE A 73 -11.89 3.63 18.54
C PHE A 73 -11.14 4.12 17.30
N GLY A 74 -11.57 5.28 16.78
CA GLY A 74 -11.04 5.86 15.56
C GLY A 74 -9.84 6.79 15.78
N ARG A 75 -9.32 7.31 14.67
CA ARG A 75 -8.16 8.22 14.68
C ARG A 75 -8.41 9.54 15.41
N ASP A 76 -9.66 9.98 15.52
CA ASP A 76 -10.05 11.18 16.28
C ASP A 76 -9.70 11.04 17.78
N TRP A 77 -10.01 9.89 18.38
CA TRP A 77 -9.65 9.59 19.76
C TRP A 77 -8.18 9.22 19.88
N PHE A 78 -7.63 8.49 18.91
CA PHE A 78 -6.21 8.11 18.89
C PHE A 78 -5.26 9.30 18.90
N ARG A 79 -5.66 10.44 18.32
CA ARG A 79 -4.86 11.68 18.36
C ARG A 79 -4.85 12.36 19.73
N LYS A 80 -5.82 12.05 20.58
CA LYS A 80 -6.02 12.68 21.89
C LYS A 80 -5.50 11.78 23.01
N ILE A 81 -5.88 10.50 22.98
CA ILE A 81 -5.37 9.49 23.90
C ILE A 81 -4.01 9.01 23.40
N LYS A 82 -2.94 9.42 24.08
CA LYS A 82 -1.57 9.05 23.74
C LYS A 82 -1.22 7.70 24.36
N LYS A 83 -0.24 6.99 23.78
CA LYS A 83 0.21 5.69 24.29
C LYS A 83 -0.94 4.67 24.41
N VAL A 84 -1.90 4.68 23.47
CA VAL A 84 -2.76 3.52 23.26
C VAL A 84 -1.84 2.39 22.85
N SER A 85 -1.36 1.67 23.85
CA SER A 85 -0.45 0.57 23.67
C SER A 85 -1.32 -0.61 23.29
N VAL A 86 -1.03 -1.21 22.15
CA VAL A 86 -1.60 -2.51 21.79
C VAL A 86 -0.88 -3.53 22.67
N GLU A 87 -1.20 -3.56 23.97
CA GLU A 87 -0.46 -4.33 24.99
C GLU A 87 -0.63 -5.85 24.87
N ASN A 88 -1.27 -6.34 23.81
CA ASN A 88 -1.42 -7.77 23.58
C ASN A 88 -1.16 -8.16 22.12
N VAL A 89 -0.09 -7.65 21.52
CA VAL A 89 0.58 -8.42 20.46
C VAL A 89 1.46 -9.47 21.16
N ASN A 90 0.84 -10.43 21.86
CA ASN A 90 1.49 -11.70 22.19
C ASN A 90 1.50 -12.61 20.95
N VAL A 91 1.78 -12.00 19.78
CA VAL A 91 2.22 -12.77 18.63
C VAL A 91 3.63 -13.14 19.01
N LYS A 92 3.92 -14.44 19.04
CA LYS A 92 5.29 -14.94 19.08
C LYS A 92 5.97 -14.51 17.79
N THR A 93 6.32 -13.24 17.70
CA THR A 93 6.78 -12.55 16.50
C THR A 93 7.96 -13.29 15.90
N LYS A 94 8.87 -13.76 16.76
CA LYS A 94 10.00 -14.57 16.36
C LYS A 94 9.59 -15.89 15.68
N GLU A 95 8.65 -16.64 16.24
CA GLU A 95 8.17 -17.88 15.61
C GLU A 95 7.50 -17.61 14.26
N LEU A 96 6.78 -16.49 14.11
CA LEU A 96 6.17 -16.09 12.83
C LEU A 96 7.21 -15.68 11.78
N PHE A 97 8.23 -14.90 12.19
CA PHE A 97 9.35 -14.54 11.32
C PHE A 97 10.13 -15.78 10.90
N ASP A 98 10.37 -16.71 11.81
CA ASP A 98 11.09 -17.96 11.53
C ASP A 98 10.26 -18.85 10.58
N GLN A 99 8.95 -19.00 10.83
CA GLN A 99 8.03 -19.79 9.99
C GLN A 99 7.88 -19.24 8.57
N HIS A 100 7.94 -17.91 8.42
CA HIS A 100 7.75 -17.23 7.13
C HIS A 100 8.99 -16.44 6.69
N ALA A 101 10.18 -16.90 7.06
CA ALA A 101 11.44 -16.19 6.81
C ALA A 101 11.64 -15.84 5.32
N SER A 102 11.11 -16.66 4.41
CA SER A 102 11.14 -16.43 2.96
C SER A 102 10.34 -15.21 2.50
N VAL A 103 9.24 -14.86 3.19
CA VAL A 103 8.43 -13.68 2.88
C VAL A 103 9.12 -12.39 3.32
N PHE A 104 9.92 -12.47 4.38
CA PHE A 104 10.66 -11.35 4.96
C PHE A 104 12.12 -11.28 4.48
N SER A 105 12.52 -12.12 3.53
CA SER A 105 13.88 -12.06 3.00
C SER A 105 14.09 -10.77 2.21
N ASP A 106 15.29 -10.19 2.28
CA ASP A 106 15.66 -9.01 1.48
C ASP A 106 15.81 -9.31 -0.03
N ASN A 107 15.72 -10.58 -0.41
CA ASN A 107 15.81 -11.03 -1.80
C ASN A 107 14.52 -10.74 -2.56
N ILE A 108 14.65 -10.44 -3.86
CA ILE A 108 13.49 -10.34 -4.72
C ILE A 108 12.83 -11.72 -4.89
N GLY A 109 11.55 -11.81 -4.54
CA GLY A 109 10.76 -13.02 -4.75
C GLY A 109 10.44 -13.26 -6.23
N CYS A 110 10.12 -14.51 -6.59
CA CYS A 110 9.65 -14.88 -7.92
C CYS A 110 8.33 -15.64 -7.84
N VAL A 111 7.30 -15.14 -8.51
CA VAL A 111 5.99 -15.81 -8.61
C VAL A 111 6.13 -17.00 -9.56
N LYS A 112 6.00 -18.21 -9.02
CA LYS A 112 6.12 -19.46 -9.80
C LYS A 112 4.77 -19.81 -10.44
N GLY A 113 4.83 -20.43 -11.61
CA GLY A 113 3.66 -20.97 -12.30
C GLY A 113 2.82 -19.94 -13.06
N ILE A 114 3.25 -18.68 -13.14
CA ILE A 114 2.61 -17.63 -13.93
C ILE A 114 3.64 -17.00 -14.86
N LYS A 115 3.29 -16.88 -16.14
CA LYS A 115 4.08 -16.15 -17.14
C LYS A 115 3.29 -14.97 -17.67
N GLY A 116 3.90 -13.79 -17.64
CA GLY A 116 3.36 -12.60 -18.30
C GLY A 116 3.73 -12.61 -19.79
N ASN A 117 2.75 -12.44 -20.66
CA ASN A 117 2.95 -12.30 -22.10
C ASN A 117 2.62 -10.87 -22.52
N LEU A 118 3.53 -10.24 -23.25
CA LEU A 118 3.31 -8.92 -23.83
C LEU A 118 2.64 -9.06 -25.20
N ILE A 119 1.39 -8.62 -25.31
CA ILE A 119 0.60 -8.63 -26.54
C ILE A 119 0.90 -7.38 -27.35
N MET A 120 1.44 -7.59 -28.54
CA MET A 120 1.73 -6.55 -29.53
C MET A 120 0.52 -6.31 -30.43
N LYS A 121 0.42 -5.13 -31.03
CA LYS A 121 -0.58 -4.86 -32.08
C LYS A 121 -0.20 -5.62 -33.36
N ASP A 122 -1.20 -5.85 -34.21
CA ASP A 122 -0.98 -6.50 -35.50
C ASP A 122 -0.07 -5.66 -36.41
N ASN A 123 0.78 -6.32 -37.20
CA ASN A 123 1.67 -5.72 -38.20
C ASN A 123 2.64 -4.66 -37.64
N VAL A 124 3.08 -4.81 -36.38
CA VAL A 124 4.10 -3.94 -35.80
C VAL A 124 5.50 -4.36 -36.23
N GLU A 125 6.27 -3.41 -36.75
CA GLU A 125 7.70 -3.60 -37.01
C GLU A 125 8.55 -3.41 -35.74
N PRO A 126 9.58 -4.26 -35.52
CA PRO A 126 10.53 -4.10 -34.42
C PRO A 126 11.28 -2.78 -34.44
N VAL A 127 11.40 -2.16 -33.26
CA VAL A 127 12.19 -0.94 -33.07
C VAL A 127 13.46 -1.25 -32.30
N PHE A 128 14.61 -1.09 -32.98
CA PHE A 128 15.93 -1.20 -32.38
C PHE A 128 16.56 0.18 -32.19
N MET A 129 16.78 0.57 -30.93
CA MET A 129 17.48 1.81 -30.60
C MET A 129 18.82 1.53 -29.92
N LYS A 130 19.85 2.27 -30.35
CA LYS A 130 21.18 2.21 -29.73
C LYS A 130 21.13 2.72 -28.28
N ALA A 131 22.03 2.21 -27.45
CA ALA A 131 22.22 2.70 -26.08
C ALA A 131 22.56 4.20 -26.07
N ARG A 132 21.97 4.95 -25.14
CA ARG A 132 22.28 6.37 -24.96
C ARG A 132 23.67 6.51 -24.30
N PRO A 133 24.47 7.51 -24.70
CA PRO A 133 25.68 7.86 -23.97
C PRO A 133 25.34 8.22 -22.52
N ILE A 134 26.11 7.67 -21.58
CA ILE A 134 25.99 8.00 -20.15
C ILE A 134 27.26 8.73 -19.68
N PRO A 135 27.15 9.68 -18.75
CA PRO A 135 28.29 10.36 -18.15
C PRO A 135 29.32 9.34 -17.63
N TYR A 136 30.60 9.64 -17.85
CA TYR A 136 31.70 8.73 -17.47
C TYR A 136 31.64 8.32 -15.99
N ALA A 137 31.36 9.29 -15.10
CA ALA A 137 31.24 9.06 -13.66
C ALA A 137 30.10 8.11 -13.25
N LEU A 138 29.10 7.89 -14.12
CA LEU A 138 27.98 6.99 -13.85
C LEU A 138 28.21 5.56 -14.39
N ARG A 139 29.18 5.34 -15.29
CA ARG A 139 29.41 4.02 -15.91
C ARG A 139 29.61 2.90 -14.88
N PRO A 140 30.49 3.04 -13.87
CA PRO A 140 30.72 1.96 -12.91
C PRO A 140 29.47 1.60 -12.11
N LYS A 141 28.66 2.61 -11.76
CA LYS A 141 27.41 2.41 -11.00
C LYS A 141 26.32 1.76 -11.85
N VAL A 142 26.27 2.08 -13.14
CA VAL A 142 25.32 1.45 -14.08
C VAL A 142 25.70 -0.01 -14.31
N GLU A 143 26.98 -0.30 -14.51
CA GLU A 143 27.49 -1.67 -14.67
C GLU A 143 27.20 -2.52 -13.43
N GLN A 144 27.52 -2.00 -12.23
CA GLN A 144 27.23 -2.68 -10.97
C GLN A 144 25.74 -3.00 -10.79
N GLU A 145 24.84 -2.07 -11.14
CA GLU A 145 23.41 -2.31 -11.03
C GLU A 145 22.91 -3.32 -12.07
N LEU A 146 23.45 -3.33 -13.29
CA LEU A 146 23.13 -4.35 -14.30
C LEU A 146 23.60 -5.74 -13.87
N ASP A 147 24.80 -5.84 -13.29
CA ASP A 147 25.32 -7.11 -12.76
C ASP A 147 24.45 -7.63 -11.61
N ARG A 148 24.07 -6.76 -10.66
CA ARG A 148 23.14 -7.12 -9.58
C ARG A 148 21.81 -7.64 -10.11
N LEU A 149 21.20 -6.94 -11.08
CA LEU A 149 19.92 -7.35 -11.70
C LEU A 149 20.05 -8.71 -12.42
N LYS A 150 21.21 -8.99 -13.01
CA LYS A 150 21.50 -10.27 -13.66
C LYS A 150 21.68 -11.39 -12.63
N GLU A 151 22.43 -11.15 -11.56
CA GLU A 151 22.65 -12.10 -10.46
C GLU A 151 21.34 -12.45 -9.74
N GLU A 152 20.45 -11.48 -9.57
CA GLU A 152 19.10 -11.68 -9.03
C GLU A 152 18.12 -12.34 -10.02
N GLY A 153 18.56 -12.60 -11.26
CA GLY A 153 17.74 -13.24 -12.29
C GLY A 153 16.60 -12.36 -12.84
N ILE A 154 16.65 -11.04 -12.62
CA ILE A 154 15.67 -10.07 -13.12
C ILE A 154 15.87 -9.81 -14.62
N ILE A 155 17.14 -9.77 -15.06
CA ILE A 155 17.50 -9.63 -16.47
C ILE A 155 18.46 -10.74 -16.89
N SER A 156 18.50 -11.02 -18.18
CA SER A 156 19.45 -11.96 -18.77
C SER A 156 20.05 -11.39 -20.04
N LYS A 157 21.25 -11.87 -20.39
CA LYS A 157 21.91 -11.50 -21.65
C LYS A 157 21.28 -12.30 -22.78
N VAL A 158 20.87 -11.60 -23.83
CA VAL A 158 20.45 -12.21 -25.11
C VAL A 158 21.55 -11.99 -26.16
N PRO A 159 21.84 -12.97 -27.04
CA PRO A 159 22.89 -12.83 -28.04
C PRO A 159 22.51 -11.83 -29.13
N THR A 160 21.24 -11.82 -29.54
CA THR A 160 20.68 -10.91 -30.54
C THR A 160 19.23 -10.57 -30.18
N SER A 161 18.76 -9.40 -30.62
CA SER A 161 17.35 -9.01 -30.51
C SER A 161 17.01 -7.99 -31.60
N GLU A 162 15.83 -8.13 -32.19
CA GLU A 162 15.28 -7.14 -33.13
C GLU A 162 14.71 -5.91 -32.40
N TRP A 163 14.45 -6.04 -31.10
CA TRP A 163 13.96 -4.97 -30.24
C TRP A 163 15.07 -4.50 -29.31
N ALA A 164 15.29 -3.19 -29.22
CA ALA A 164 16.21 -2.63 -28.23
C ALA A 164 15.71 -1.28 -27.73
N THR A 165 15.56 -1.16 -26.41
CA THR A 165 15.14 0.07 -25.74
C THR A 165 16.33 0.65 -24.99
N PRO A 166 16.61 1.96 -25.13
CA PRO A 166 17.72 2.56 -24.39
C PRO A 166 17.38 2.64 -22.90
N ILE A 167 18.39 2.46 -22.06
CA ILE A 167 18.26 2.67 -20.61
C ILE A 167 18.39 4.15 -20.25
N VAL A 168 17.76 4.51 -19.14
CA VAL A 168 17.80 5.82 -18.48
C VAL A 168 18.20 5.58 -17.02
N PRO A 169 19.49 5.79 -16.69
CA PRO A 169 19.96 5.71 -15.31
C PRO A 169 19.44 6.88 -14.47
N ILE A 170 18.83 6.59 -13.34
CA ILE A 170 18.35 7.59 -12.38
C ILE A 170 19.15 7.48 -11.08
N VAL A 171 19.80 8.56 -10.66
CA VAL A 171 20.55 8.59 -9.40
C VAL A 171 19.59 8.66 -8.22
N LYS A 172 19.69 7.71 -7.29
CA LYS A 172 18.92 7.68 -6.04
C LYS A 172 19.52 8.65 -5.03
N LYS A 173 18.72 9.08 -4.05
CA LYS A 173 19.21 9.88 -2.90
C LYS A 173 20.31 9.18 -2.11
N SER A 174 20.31 7.84 -2.09
CA SER A 174 21.36 7.03 -1.45
C SER A 174 22.69 7.01 -2.22
N GLY A 175 22.76 7.62 -3.40
CA GLY A 175 23.95 7.63 -4.26
C GLY A 175 24.06 6.45 -5.23
N GLY A 176 23.18 5.43 -5.11
CA GLY A 176 23.05 4.33 -6.08
C GLY A 176 22.32 4.76 -7.36
N VAL A 177 22.17 3.83 -8.32
CA VAL A 177 21.49 4.07 -9.59
C VAL A 177 20.27 3.15 -9.72
N ARG A 178 19.22 3.63 -10.39
CA ARG A 178 18.08 2.82 -10.86
C ARG A 178 18.11 2.78 -12.38
N ILE A 179 18.06 1.59 -12.96
CA ILE A 179 17.96 1.41 -14.41
C ILE A 179 16.48 1.44 -14.81
N CYS A 180 16.12 2.34 -15.72
CA CYS A 180 14.78 2.41 -16.31
C CYS A 180 14.86 2.27 -17.83
N GLY A 181 14.06 1.40 -18.44
CA GLY A 181 13.93 1.37 -19.90
C GLY A 181 13.04 2.51 -20.39
N ASP A 182 13.46 3.23 -21.43
CA ASP A 182 12.61 4.24 -22.10
C ASP A 182 11.60 3.56 -23.04
N PHE A 183 10.69 2.76 -22.48
CA PHE A 183 9.73 1.98 -23.28
C PHE A 183 8.73 2.85 -24.05
N LYS A 184 8.71 4.16 -23.81
CA LYS A 184 7.87 5.10 -24.56
C LYS A 184 8.28 5.18 -26.04
N VAL A 185 9.59 5.08 -26.32
CA VAL A 185 10.13 5.25 -27.67
C VAL A 185 10.15 3.96 -28.49
N THR A 186 9.84 2.82 -27.87
CA THR A 186 9.86 1.49 -28.50
C THR A 186 8.54 0.74 -28.30
N ILE A 187 8.28 0.28 -27.07
CA ILE A 187 7.22 -0.70 -26.78
C ILE A 187 5.84 -0.05 -26.67
N LYS A 188 5.74 1.20 -26.20
CA LYS A 188 4.44 1.81 -25.89
C LYS A 188 3.54 2.02 -27.12
N SER A 189 4.10 2.36 -28.27
CA SER A 189 3.35 2.48 -29.53
C SER A 189 2.94 1.10 -30.08
N ALA A 190 3.77 0.10 -29.82
CA ALA A 190 3.66 -1.27 -30.31
C ALA A 190 2.71 -2.16 -29.50
N ALA A 191 2.57 -1.92 -28.20
CA ALA A 191 1.77 -2.75 -27.30
C ALA A 191 0.25 -2.49 -27.45
N SER A 192 -0.56 -3.55 -27.36
CA SER A 192 -2.03 -3.48 -27.40
C SER A 192 -2.65 -2.92 -26.12
N SER A 193 -3.91 -2.49 -26.14
CA SER A 193 -4.65 -2.13 -24.92
C SER A 193 -4.91 -3.39 -24.08
N GLY A 194 -4.59 -3.38 -22.79
CA GLY A 194 -4.60 -4.61 -21.97
C GLY A 194 -3.45 -5.55 -22.33
N SER A 195 -2.29 -4.99 -22.67
CA SER A 195 -1.15 -5.66 -23.32
C SER A 195 -0.47 -6.77 -22.51
N ILE A 196 -0.89 -7.04 -21.28
CA ILE A 196 -0.27 -8.07 -20.46
C ILE A 196 -1.34 -9.11 -20.16
N SER A 197 -1.15 -10.31 -20.70
CA SER A 197 -1.90 -11.50 -20.29
C SER A 197 -1.02 -12.38 -19.40
N PHE A 198 -1.67 -13.19 -18.57
CA PHE A 198 -0.99 -14.14 -17.70
C PHE A 198 -1.45 -15.55 -18.07
N THR A 199 -0.50 -16.47 -18.22
CA THR A 199 -0.72 -17.90 -18.48
C THR A 199 -0.03 -18.74 -17.43
#